data_AF-A0A392PC81-F1
#
_entry.id   AF-A0A392PC81-F1
#
_cell.length_a   1.000
_cell.length_b   1.000
_cell.length_c   1.000
_cell.angle_alpha   90.00
_cell.angle_beta   90.00
_cell.angle_gamma   90.00
#
_symmetry.space_group_name_H-M   'P 1'
#
loop_
_entity.id
_entity.type
_entity.pdbx_description
1 polymer ?
#
loop_
_entity_poly.entity_id
_entity_poly.type
_entity_poly.pdbx_seq_one_letter_code
_entity_poly.pdbx_strand_id
1 'polypeptide(L)'
;ARSDERILQLFRMMNQMFEKHKESRRRHICIHTPIIIPVWSQVRMVEDDLMYSTFLEVYENHCSRNDREADLPITYFKEQLNQAISGQISPEAVVDLRLQAYNEITKNLVNDNIFSQYMYKTLPSGNHTWAFKKQFAIQLALSSFMSYMLQIGGRSPNKILFAKNTGKIFQTDFHPAYDANGLIEFNEPVPFRLTRNMQAFFSHGVEGLIVSSMCAAAQAVASPKVRIYRTNT
;
A
#
# COMPACT_ATOMS: atom_id res chain seq x y z
N ALA A 1 -15.29 -6.48 -10.60
CA ALA A 1 -15.90 -5.81 -11.77
C ALA A 1 -16.68 -4.56 -11.33
N ARG A 2 -17.93 -4.67 -10.87
CA ARG A 2 -18.72 -3.49 -10.43
C ARG A 2 -18.13 -2.76 -9.22
N SER A 3 -17.51 -3.49 -8.29
CA SER A 3 -16.80 -2.91 -7.14
C SER A 3 -15.62 -2.04 -7.61
N ASP A 4 -14.75 -2.58 -8.45
CA ASP A 4 -13.55 -1.90 -8.96
C ASP A 4 -13.92 -0.63 -9.75
N GLU A 5 -14.97 -0.69 -10.58
CA GLU A 5 -15.47 0.49 -11.29
C GLU A 5 -15.94 1.60 -10.34
N ARG A 6 -16.68 1.24 -9.29
CA ARG A 6 -17.14 2.21 -8.26
C ARG A 6 -15.96 2.83 -7.52
N ILE A 7 -14.94 2.05 -7.21
CA ILE A 7 -13.70 2.54 -6.57
C ILE A 7 -12.96 3.50 -7.49
N LEU A 8 -12.84 3.17 -8.78
CA LEU A 8 -12.23 4.09 -9.75
C LEU A 8 -13.04 5.37 -9.94
N GLN A 9 -14.37 5.29 -9.93
CA GLN A 9 -15.23 6.47 -9.95
C GLN A 9 -14.99 7.33 -8.69
N LEU A 10 -14.93 6.71 -7.52
CA LEU A 10 -14.59 7.41 -6.28
C LEU A 10 -13.21 8.08 -6.38
N PHE A 11 -12.19 7.39 -6.88
CA PHE A 11 -10.86 7.98 -7.07
C PHE A 11 -10.88 9.18 -8.03
N ARG A 12 -11.63 9.10 -9.14
CA ARG A 12 -11.81 10.23 -10.07
C ARG A 12 -12.50 11.41 -9.40
N MET A 13 -13.53 11.17 -8.59
CA MET A 13 -14.20 12.20 -7.81
C MET A 13 -13.24 12.86 -6.82
N MET A 14 -12.45 12.07 -6.11
CA MET A 14 -11.46 12.58 -5.16
C MET A 14 -10.36 13.39 -5.84
N ASN A 15 -9.92 12.98 -7.04
CA ASN A 15 -8.99 13.78 -7.83
C ASN A 15 -9.53 15.17 -8.15
N GLN A 16 -10.82 15.29 -8.47
CA GLN A 16 -11.46 16.61 -8.64
C GLN A 16 -11.47 17.41 -7.32
N MET A 17 -11.61 16.75 -6.17
CA MET A 17 -11.53 17.41 -4.87
C MET A 17 -10.11 17.92 -4.58
N PHE A 18 -9.09 17.11 -4.86
CA PHE A 18 -7.68 17.48 -4.71
C PHE A 18 -7.30 18.63 -5.61
N GLU A 19 -7.80 18.64 -6.84
CA GLU A 19 -7.55 19.73 -7.77
C GLU A 19 -8.16 21.04 -7.25
N LYS A 20 -9.35 21.04 -6.64
CA LYS A 20 -9.97 22.25 -6.07
C LYS A 20 -9.26 22.75 -4.81
N HIS A 21 -8.62 21.88 -4.03
CA HIS A 21 -7.95 22.25 -2.79
C HIS A 21 -6.54 22.82 -3.03
N LYS A 22 -6.25 24.01 -2.46
CA LYS A 22 -4.98 24.74 -2.69
C LYS A 22 -3.74 23.91 -2.35
N GLU A 23 -3.69 23.32 -1.16
CA GLU A 23 -2.49 22.61 -0.68
C GLU A 23 -2.24 21.30 -1.43
N SER A 24 -3.31 20.63 -1.86
CA SER A 24 -3.24 19.38 -2.64
C SER A 24 -2.79 19.65 -4.06
N ARG A 25 -3.34 20.69 -4.70
CA ARG A 25 -2.93 21.16 -6.04
C ARG A 25 -1.45 21.60 -6.06
N ARG A 26 -1.00 22.35 -5.05
CA ARG A 26 0.41 22.80 -4.93
C ARG A 26 1.40 21.62 -4.88
N ARG A 27 0.95 20.47 -4.36
CA ARG A 27 1.76 19.24 -4.24
C ARG A 27 1.52 18.26 -5.38
N HIS A 28 0.71 18.62 -6.38
CA HIS A 28 0.30 17.75 -7.49
C HIS A 28 -0.27 16.40 -7.01
N ILE A 29 -1.07 16.44 -5.95
CA ILE A 29 -1.73 15.26 -5.41
C ILE A 29 -2.79 14.77 -6.41
N CYS A 30 -2.64 13.53 -6.86
CA CYS A 30 -3.57 12.86 -7.75
C CYS A 30 -3.44 11.35 -7.56
N ILE A 31 -4.55 10.67 -7.29
CA ILE A 31 -4.63 9.20 -7.25
C ILE A 31 -4.49 8.68 -8.68
N HIS A 32 -3.57 7.74 -8.88
CA HIS A 32 -3.47 7.04 -10.14
C HIS A 32 -4.72 6.17 -10.38
N THR A 33 -5.38 6.38 -11.52
CA THR A 33 -6.60 5.66 -11.90
C THR A 33 -6.39 4.99 -13.26
N PRO A 34 -5.97 3.71 -13.30
CA PRO A 34 -5.81 3.02 -14.56
C PRO A 34 -7.16 2.82 -15.26
N ILE A 35 -7.10 2.66 -16.57
CA ILE A 35 -8.29 2.40 -17.38
C ILE A 35 -8.73 0.95 -17.16
N ILE A 36 -9.96 0.76 -16.69
CA ILE A 36 -10.61 -0.55 -16.59
C ILE A 36 -11.86 -0.52 -17.45
N ILE A 37 -11.94 -1.45 -18.41
CA ILE A 37 -13.06 -1.58 -19.35
C ILE A 37 -13.73 -2.94 -19.11
N PRO A 38 -14.97 -2.98 -18.60
CA PRO A 38 -15.72 -4.22 -18.52
C PRO A 38 -16.04 -4.72 -19.93
N VAL A 39 -15.69 -5.97 -20.22
CA VAL A 39 -16.00 -6.62 -21.50
C VAL A 39 -17.20 -7.56 -21.33
N TRP A 40 -17.30 -8.21 -20.17
CA TRP A 40 -18.39 -9.10 -19.81
C TRP A 40 -18.63 -9.10 -18.28
N SER A 41 -19.64 -9.81 -17.79
CA SER A 41 -20.00 -9.86 -16.36
C SER A 41 -18.83 -10.21 -15.42
N GLN A 42 -17.91 -11.06 -15.88
CA GLN A 42 -16.74 -11.52 -15.12
C GLN A 42 -15.40 -11.17 -15.79
N VAL A 43 -15.41 -10.50 -16.95
CA VAL A 43 -14.21 -10.24 -17.75
C VAL A 43 -14.03 -8.75 -17.93
N ARG A 44 -12.81 -8.27 -17.68
CA ARG A 44 -12.43 -6.85 -17.84
C ARG A 44 -11.04 -6.75 -18.44
N MET A 45 -10.85 -5.72 -19.24
CA MET A 45 -9.52 -5.25 -19.63
C MET A 45 -9.05 -4.24 -18.60
N VAL A 46 -7.78 -4.33 -18.21
CA VAL A 46 -7.13 -3.41 -17.28
C VAL A 46 -5.91 -2.88 -18.00
N GLU A 47 -5.73 -1.56 -17.99
CA GLU A 47 -4.50 -0.91 -18.44
C GLU A 47 -3.32 -1.46 -17.64
N ASP A 48 -2.31 -1.94 -18.36
CA ASP A 48 -1.10 -2.51 -17.78
C ASP A 48 0.12 -1.69 -18.21
N ASP A 49 1.11 -1.63 -17.33
CA ASP A 49 2.42 -1.03 -17.60
C ASP A 49 3.46 -2.14 -17.41
N LEU A 50 4.26 -2.40 -18.43
CA LEU A 50 5.36 -3.39 -18.40
C LEU A 50 6.39 -3.08 -17.29
N MET A 51 6.38 -1.85 -16.77
CA MET A 51 7.23 -1.40 -15.68
C MET A 51 6.60 -1.58 -14.30
N TYR A 52 5.40 -2.17 -14.18
CA TYR A 52 4.89 -2.59 -12.88
C TYR A 52 5.74 -3.72 -12.30
N SER A 53 5.99 -3.63 -10.99
CA SER A 53 6.45 -4.73 -10.17
C SER A 53 5.69 -4.72 -8.85
N THR A 54 5.51 -5.89 -8.24
CA THR A 54 4.93 -6.00 -6.90
C THR A 54 6.01 -5.93 -5.84
N PHE A 55 5.66 -5.60 -4.58
CA PHE A 55 6.61 -5.75 -3.48
C PHE A 55 7.00 -7.21 -3.22
N LEU A 56 6.11 -8.18 -3.56
CA LEU A 56 6.43 -9.60 -3.46
C LEU A 56 7.53 -9.97 -4.46
N GLU A 57 7.38 -9.58 -5.72
CA GLU A 57 8.38 -9.85 -6.77
C GLU A 57 9.76 -9.27 -6.41
N VAL A 58 9.79 -8.06 -5.82
CA VAL A 58 11.04 -7.47 -5.32
C VAL A 58 11.70 -8.34 -4.25
N TYR A 59 10.90 -8.87 -3.33
CA TYR A 59 11.37 -9.75 -2.26
C TYR A 59 11.84 -11.11 -2.81
N GLU A 60 11.07 -11.73 -3.70
CA GLU A 60 11.45 -12.99 -4.36
C GLU A 60 12.73 -12.84 -5.18
N ASN A 61 12.89 -11.72 -5.90
CA ASN A 61 14.12 -11.42 -6.64
C ASN A 61 15.33 -11.32 -5.70
N HIS A 62 15.17 -10.72 -4.52
CA HIS A 62 16.21 -10.68 -3.51
C HIS A 62 16.55 -12.09 -2.99
N CYS A 63 15.53 -12.90 -2.68
CA CYS A 63 15.73 -14.27 -2.21
C CYS A 63 16.46 -15.14 -3.24
N SER A 64 16.01 -15.12 -4.50
CA SER A 64 16.64 -15.85 -5.60
C SER A 64 18.10 -15.45 -5.83
N ARG A 65 18.45 -14.17 -5.67
CA ARG A 65 19.83 -13.67 -5.83
C ARG A 65 20.78 -14.03 -4.69
N ASN A 66 20.25 -14.43 -3.54
CA ASN A 66 21.03 -14.74 -2.34
C ASN A 66 20.86 -16.21 -1.90
N ASP A 67 20.37 -17.07 -2.80
CA ASP A 67 20.10 -18.49 -2.54
C ASP A 67 19.25 -18.74 -1.29
N ARG A 68 18.21 -17.89 -1.11
CA ARG A 68 17.24 -18.00 -0.02
C ARG A 68 15.89 -18.43 -0.54
N GLU A 69 15.18 -19.22 0.25
CA GLU A 69 13.78 -19.56 0.00
C GLU A 69 12.86 -18.40 0.45
N ALA A 70 11.94 -17.97 -0.43
CA ALA A 70 11.03 -16.86 -0.14
C ALA A 70 10.01 -17.19 0.96
N ASP A 71 9.63 -18.46 1.11
CA ASP A 71 8.66 -18.90 2.12
C ASP A 71 9.28 -19.12 3.51
N LEU A 72 10.62 -19.09 3.61
CA LEU A 72 11.34 -19.35 4.86
C LEU A 72 10.87 -18.49 6.05
N PRO A 73 10.61 -17.17 5.91
CA PRO A 73 10.09 -16.38 7.03
C PRO A 73 8.70 -16.83 7.48
N ILE A 74 7.86 -17.28 6.56
CA ILE A 74 6.50 -17.75 6.87
C ILE A 74 6.60 -19.09 7.60
N THR A 75 7.43 -20.01 7.10
CA THR A 75 7.67 -21.31 7.74
C THR A 75 8.26 -21.13 9.14
N TYR A 76 9.30 -20.32 9.29
CA TYR A 76 9.90 -20.02 10.58
C TYR A 76 8.89 -19.40 11.57
N PHE A 77 8.09 -18.41 11.13
CA PHE A 77 7.08 -17.80 11.98
C PHE A 77 6.04 -18.82 12.47
N LYS A 78 5.58 -19.71 11.59
CA LYS A 78 4.63 -20.79 11.94
C LYS A 78 5.25 -21.76 12.93
N GLU A 79 6.49 -22.19 12.70
CA GLU A 79 7.22 -23.11 13.59
C GLU A 79 7.35 -22.56 15.01
N GLN A 80 7.71 -21.28 15.16
CA GLN A 80 7.79 -20.63 16.47
C GLN A 80 6.42 -20.58 17.17
N LEU A 81 5.32 -20.47 16.42
CA LEU A 81 3.96 -20.37 16.96
C LEU A 81 3.25 -21.72 17.17
N ASN A 82 3.86 -22.86 16.81
CA ASN A 82 3.25 -24.18 17.00
C ASN A 82 2.84 -24.45 18.46
N GLN A 83 3.64 -23.97 19.43
CA GLN A 83 3.35 -24.12 20.87
C GLN A 83 2.10 -23.32 21.30
N ALA A 84 1.90 -22.13 20.70
CA ALA A 84 0.71 -21.33 20.93
C ALA A 84 -0.55 -22.00 20.35
N ILE A 85 -0.43 -22.62 19.17
CA ILE A 85 -1.54 -23.35 18.51
C ILE A 85 -1.94 -24.59 19.33
N SER A 86 -0.97 -25.24 19.99
CA SER A 86 -1.19 -26.42 20.82
C SER A 86 -1.88 -26.11 22.16
N GLY A 87 -2.25 -24.85 22.43
CA GLY A 87 -2.94 -24.42 23.65
C GLY A 87 -2.07 -24.44 24.91
N GLN A 88 -0.75 -24.54 24.75
CA GLN A 88 0.20 -24.66 25.86
C GLN A 88 0.60 -23.31 26.47
N ILE A 89 0.11 -22.19 25.91
CA ILE A 89 0.58 -20.83 26.22
C ILE A 89 -0.63 -19.90 26.44
N SER A 90 -0.53 -18.97 27.39
CA SER A 90 -1.55 -17.94 27.61
C SER A 90 -1.62 -16.93 26.45
N PRO A 91 -2.76 -16.27 26.20
CA PRO A 91 -2.91 -15.29 25.13
C PRO A 91 -1.88 -14.16 25.14
N GLU A 92 -1.47 -13.70 26.32
CA GLU A 92 -0.46 -12.64 26.49
C GLU A 92 0.90 -13.10 26.01
N ALA A 93 1.32 -14.31 26.39
CA ALA A 93 2.59 -14.88 25.98
C ALA A 93 2.64 -15.21 24.47
N VAL A 94 1.50 -15.39 23.80
CA VAL A 94 1.44 -15.50 22.33
C VAL A 94 1.88 -14.20 21.65
N VAL A 95 1.53 -13.03 22.22
CA VAL A 95 1.94 -11.73 21.67
C VAL A 95 3.45 -11.56 21.77
N ASP A 96 4.04 -11.90 22.92
CA ASP A 96 5.49 -11.85 23.12
C ASP A 96 6.23 -12.81 22.17
N LEU A 97 5.70 -14.02 21.99
CA LEU A 97 6.25 -15.01 21.05
C LEU A 97 6.21 -14.51 19.60
N ARG A 98 5.11 -13.86 19.18
CA ARG A 98 4.99 -13.22 17.86
C ARG A 98 6.03 -12.11 17.69
N LEU A 99 6.24 -11.29 18.72
CA LEU A 99 7.23 -10.22 18.70
C LEU A 99 8.66 -10.78 18.59
N GLN A 100 8.98 -11.83 19.35
CA GLN A 100 10.27 -12.51 19.28
C GLN A 100 10.52 -13.10 17.90
N ALA A 101 9.57 -13.87 17.36
CA ALA A 101 9.68 -14.45 16.03
C ALA A 101 9.83 -13.36 14.96
N TYR A 102 9.07 -12.26 15.07
CA TYR A 102 9.22 -11.11 14.19
C TYR A 102 10.65 -10.54 14.25
N ASN A 103 11.17 -10.26 15.45
CA ASN A 103 12.51 -9.70 15.61
C ASN A 103 13.59 -10.58 14.96
N GLU A 104 13.54 -11.90 15.17
CA GLU A 104 14.48 -12.84 14.55
C GLU A 104 14.38 -12.86 13.02
N ILE A 105 13.16 -12.87 12.47
CA ILE A 105 12.93 -12.76 11.02
C ILE A 105 13.53 -11.47 10.48
N THR A 106 13.28 -10.34 11.16
CA THR A 106 13.74 -9.02 10.67
C THR A 106 15.26 -8.86 10.73
N LYS A 107 15.93 -9.57 11.63
CA LYS A 107 17.38 -9.50 11.85
C LYS A 107 18.15 -10.45 10.94
N ASN A 108 17.64 -11.67 10.73
CA ASN A 108 18.39 -12.74 10.07
C ASN A 108 17.89 -13.03 8.64
N LEU A 109 16.57 -12.94 8.41
CA LEU A 109 15.94 -13.41 7.17
C LEU A 109 15.59 -12.28 6.20
N VAL A 110 14.95 -11.21 6.69
CA VAL A 110 14.39 -10.12 5.89
C VAL A 110 14.89 -8.76 6.35
N ASN A 111 15.99 -8.32 5.73
CA ASN A 111 16.58 -7.00 5.97
C ASN A 111 15.62 -5.88 5.55
N ASP A 112 15.80 -4.70 6.13
CA ASP A 112 14.99 -3.50 5.85
C ASP A 112 15.44 -2.73 4.59
N ASN A 113 16.55 -3.10 3.98
CA ASN A 113 17.11 -2.40 2.83
C ASN A 113 16.83 -3.09 1.48
N ILE A 114 16.08 -4.20 1.47
CA ILE A 114 15.81 -5.00 0.27
C ILE A 114 15.17 -4.13 -0.82
N PHE A 115 14.11 -3.40 -0.48
CA PHE A 115 13.43 -2.52 -1.42
C PHE A 115 14.35 -1.40 -1.90
N SER A 116 15.11 -0.78 -0.99
CA SER A 116 16.07 0.28 -1.33
C SER A 116 17.13 -0.19 -2.32
N GLN A 117 17.76 -1.34 -2.05
CA GLN A 117 18.79 -1.91 -2.92
C GLN A 117 18.23 -2.26 -4.30
N TYR A 118 17.02 -2.82 -4.35
CA TYR A 118 16.34 -3.10 -5.62
C TYR A 118 16.13 -1.82 -6.43
N MET A 119 15.58 -0.77 -5.82
CA MET A 119 15.30 0.49 -6.52
C MET A 119 16.57 1.20 -6.99
N TYR A 120 17.62 1.24 -6.17
CA TYR A 120 18.90 1.87 -6.58
C TYR A 120 19.59 1.13 -7.74
N LYS A 121 19.39 -0.19 -7.86
CA LYS A 121 19.89 -0.97 -9.00
C LYS A 121 19.00 -0.85 -10.25
N THR A 122 17.72 -0.56 -10.06
CA THR A 122 16.71 -0.52 -11.13
C THR A 122 16.66 0.84 -11.81
N LEU A 123 16.82 1.92 -11.04
CA LEU A 123 16.69 3.28 -11.54
C LEU A 123 18.01 3.76 -12.16
N PRO A 124 17.98 4.42 -13.34
CA PRO A 124 19.19 4.68 -14.12
C PRO A 124 20.07 5.80 -13.56
N SER A 125 19.52 6.72 -12.77
CA SER A 125 20.31 7.82 -12.17
C SER A 125 19.73 8.35 -10.86
N GLY A 126 20.52 9.17 -10.16
CA GLY A 126 20.10 9.86 -8.94
C GLY A 126 18.88 10.77 -9.15
N ASN A 127 18.79 11.45 -10.30
CA ASN A 127 17.64 12.29 -10.64
C ASN A 127 16.36 11.47 -10.78
N HIS A 128 16.43 10.31 -11.45
CA HIS A 128 15.30 9.39 -11.56
C HIS A 128 14.90 8.84 -10.19
N THR A 129 15.89 8.52 -9.35
CA THR A 129 15.67 8.07 -7.97
C THR A 129 14.94 9.11 -7.14
N TRP A 130 15.35 10.37 -7.22
CA TRP A 130 14.69 11.46 -6.49
C TRP A 130 13.26 11.70 -7.01
N ALA A 131 13.07 11.74 -8.33
CA ALA A 131 11.76 11.90 -8.95
C ALA A 131 10.81 10.75 -8.59
N PHE A 132 11.30 9.51 -8.68
CA PHE A 132 10.57 8.32 -8.25
C PHE A 132 10.19 8.42 -6.77
N LYS A 133 11.15 8.70 -5.87
CA LYS A 133 10.87 8.85 -4.43
C LYS A 133 9.78 9.89 -4.16
N LYS A 134 9.83 11.04 -4.83
CA LYS A 134 8.82 12.09 -4.67
C LYS A 134 7.43 11.62 -5.10
N GLN A 135 7.30 11.05 -6.30
CA GLN A 135 6.02 10.58 -6.81
C GLN A 135 5.49 9.39 -5.99
N PHE A 136 6.36 8.44 -5.69
CA PHE A 136 6.02 7.23 -4.94
C PHE A 136 5.58 7.56 -3.50
N ALA A 137 6.20 8.54 -2.85
CA ALA A 137 5.75 9.01 -1.53
C ALA A 137 4.32 9.57 -1.56
N ILE A 138 3.98 10.37 -2.57
CA ILE A 138 2.63 10.93 -2.75
C ILE A 138 1.63 9.80 -3.00
N GLN A 139 1.95 8.87 -3.91
CA GLN A 139 1.06 7.76 -4.25
C GLN A 139 0.84 6.83 -3.06
N LEU A 140 1.90 6.56 -2.28
CA LEU A 140 1.80 5.79 -1.06
C LEU A 140 0.96 6.49 0.00
N ALA A 141 1.13 7.80 0.19
CA ALA A 141 0.31 8.58 1.11
C ALA A 141 -1.18 8.49 0.76
N LEU A 142 -1.51 8.60 -0.53
CA LEU A 142 -2.89 8.48 -1.01
C LEU A 142 -3.43 7.06 -0.86
N SER A 143 -2.67 6.04 -1.23
CA SER A 143 -3.03 4.63 -1.01
C SER A 143 -3.33 4.36 0.47
N SER A 144 -2.46 4.83 1.37
CA SER A 144 -2.63 4.65 2.82
C SER A 144 -3.82 5.43 3.37
N PHE A 145 -4.00 6.69 2.93
CA PHE A 145 -5.17 7.49 3.29
C PHE A 145 -6.48 6.81 2.86
N MET A 146 -6.53 6.30 1.63
CA MET A 146 -7.70 5.60 1.10
C MET A 146 -7.98 4.29 1.82
N SER A 147 -6.93 3.53 2.11
CA SER A 147 -7.06 2.26 2.84
C SER A 147 -7.65 2.50 4.23
N TYR A 148 -7.19 3.55 4.92
CA TYR A 148 -7.71 3.94 6.23
C TYR A 148 -9.14 4.49 6.15
N MET A 149 -9.40 5.43 5.24
CA MET A 149 -10.72 6.09 5.11
C MET A 149 -11.82 5.11 4.74
N LEU A 150 -11.52 4.13 3.88
CA LEU A 150 -12.48 3.13 3.42
C LEU A 150 -12.42 1.82 4.21
N GLN A 151 -11.57 1.73 5.24
CA GLN A 151 -11.37 0.51 6.04
C GLN A 151 -11.04 -0.72 5.17
N ILE A 152 -10.08 -0.55 4.25
CA ILE A 152 -9.62 -1.59 3.32
C ILE A 152 -8.38 -2.27 3.91
N GLY A 153 -8.55 -3.52 4.36
CA GLY A 153 -7.47 -4.41 4.77
C GLY A 153 -6.95 -5.31 3.64
N GLY A 154 -6.22 -6.35 4.02
CA GLY A 154 -5.68 -7.39 3.15
C GLY A 154 -4.63 -6.88 2.16
N ARG A 155 -3.89 -5.81 2.48
CA ARG A 155 -2.94 -5.17 1.55
C ARG A 155 -1.62 -5.96 1.46
N SER A 156 -1.65 -7.22 1.03
CA SER A 156 -0.47 -8.08 0.91
C SER A 156 0.53 -7.55 -0.15
N PRO A 157 1.83 -7.91 -0.07
CA PRO A 157 2.87 -7.39 -0.98
C PRO A 157 2.61 -7.64 -2.48
N ASN A 158 1.89 -8.72 -2.83
CA ASN A 158 1.51 -9.05 -4.20
C ASN A 158 0.33 -8.20 -4.74
N LYS A 159 -0.41 -7.54 -3.85
CA LYS A 159 -1.56 -6.69 -4.22
C LYS A 159 -1.23 -5.22 -4.41
N ILE A 160 0.01 -4.82 -4.13
CA ILE A 160 0.48 -3.44 -4.30
C ILE A 160 1.56 -3.44 -5.37
N LEU A 161 1.20 -2.89 -6.52
CA LEU A 161 2.05 -2.72 -7.68
C LEU A 161 2.57 -1.29 -7.71
N PHE A 162 3.80 -1.12 -8.17
CA PHE A 162 4.36 0.20 -8.42
C PHE A 162 5.07 0.21 -9.77
N ALA A 163 4.87 1.29 -10.54
CA ALA A 163 5.49 1.45 -11.84
C ALA A 163 6.92 2.01 -11.64
N LYS A 164 7.94 1.23 -12.01
CA LYS A 164 9.37 1.58 -11.82
C LYS A 164 9.77 2.89 -12.50
N ASN A 165 9.16 3.19 -13.64
CA ASN A 165 9.40 4.39 -14.45
C ASN A 165 8.77 5.67 -13.87
N THR A 166 7.60 5.57 -13.22
CA THR A 166 6.80 6.74 -12.83
C THR A 166 6.62 6.88 -11.32
N GLY A 167 6.77 5.82 -10.53
CA GLY A 167 6.43 5.81 -9.10
C GLY A 167 4.93 5.81 -8.81
N LYS A 168 4.08 5.56 -9.81
CA LYS A 168 2.63 5.38 -9.63
C LYS A 168 2.34 4.05 -8.93
N ILE A 169 1.37 4.05 -8.03
CA ILE A 169 0.90 2.83 -7.35
C ILE A 169 -0.41 2.38 -7.97
N PHE A 170 -0.52 1.08 -8.22
CA PHE A 170 -1.76 0.41 -8.55
C PHE A 170 -2.01 -0.71 -7.54
N GLN A 171 -3.25 -0.87 -7.10
CA GLN A 171 -3.61 -1.88 -6.11
C GLN A 171 -4.72 -2.77 -6.66
N THR A 172 -4.50 -4.08 -6.58
CA THR A 172 -5.52 -5.07 -6.94
C THR A 172 -6.43 -5.35 -5.75
N ASP A 173 -7.66 -5.79 -6.04
CA ASP A 173 -8.70 -6.11 -5.06
C ASP A 173 -8.88 -5.01 -3.98
N PHE A 174 -8.91 -3.74 -4.41
CA PHE A 174 -8.94 -2.59 -3.51
C PHE A 174 -10.35 -2.25 -3.02
N HIS A 175 -11.02 -3.17 -2.36
CA HIS A 175 -12.38 -2.97 -1.84
C HIS A 175 -12.49 -3.34 -0.36
N PRO A 176 -13.45 -2.75 0.39
CA PRO A 176 -13.72 -3.17 1.76
C PRO A 176 -14.16 -4.64 1.82
N ALA A 177 -13.87 -5.29 2.94
CA ALA A 177 -14.47 -6.57 3.30
C ALA A 177 -15.77 -6.31 4.06
N TYR A 178 -16.75 -7.21 3.92
CA TYR A 178 -18.05 -7.11 4.58
C TYR A 178 -18.34 -8.40 5.34
N ASP A 179 -18.86 -8.26 6.56
CA ASP A 179 -19.30 -9.38 7.39
C ASP A 179 -20.64 -9.97 6.89
N ALA A 180 -21.14 -11.02 7.54
CA ALA A 180 -22.42 -11.65 7.21
C ALA A 180 -23.63 -10.69 7.37
N ASN A 181 -23.49 -9.61 8.12
CA ASN A 181 -24.52 -8.58 8.33
C ASN A 181 -24.41 -7.41 7.33
N GLY A 182 -23.40 -7.44 6.43
CA GLY A 182 -23.13 -6.36 5.49
C GLY A 182 -22.44 -5.14 6.10
N LEU A 183 -21.90 -5.25 7.31
CA LEU A 183 -21.07 -4.23 7.94
C LEU A 183 -19.63 -4.35 7.44
N ILE A 184 -18.91 -3.22 7.39
CA ILE A 184 -17.50 -3.23 6.99
C ILE A 184 -16.70 -3.95 8.06
N GLU A 185 -15.98 -5.00 7.65
CA GLU A 185 -15.09 -5.76 8.51
C GLU A 185 -13.66 -5.26 8.32
N PHE A 186 -13.07 -4.70 9.39
CA PHE A 186 -11.67 -4.33 9.43
C PHE A 186 -11.04 -4.83 10.73
N ASN A 187 -10.22 -5.87 10.60
CA ASN A 187 -9.58 -6.56 11.72
C ASN A 187 -8.04 -6.53 11.60
N GLU A 188 -7.49 -5.44 11.04
CA GLU A 188 -6.05 -5.25 10.99
C GLU A 188 -5.58 -4.44 12.22
N PRO A 189 -4.48 -4.85 12.88
CA PRO A 189 -3.93 -4.12 14.02
C PRO A 189 -3.25 -2.80 13.61
N VAL A 190 -3.01 -2.60 12.32
CA VAL A 190 -2.39 -1.41 11.76
C VAL A 190 -3.37 -0.68 10.83
N PRO A 191 -3.41 0.66 10.85
CA PRO A 191 -4.39 1.43 10.06
C PRO A 191 -4.13 1.39 8.55
N PHE A 192 -2.88 1.16 8.15
CA PHE A 192 -2.45 1.00 6.76
C PHE A 192 -1.05 0.39 6.71
N ARG A 193 -0.63 -0.07 5.52
CA ARG A 193 0.67 -0.71 5.33
C ARG A 193 1.80 0.31 5.11
N LEU A 194 2.68 0.44 6.10
CA LEU A 194 3.96 1.15 5.97
C LEU A 194 5.07 0.32 6.65
N THR A 195 5.69 -0.58 5.89
CA THR A 195 6.65 -1.57 6.42
C THR A 195 8.05 -0.98 6.61
N ARG A 196 8.92 -1.69 7.35
CA ARG A 196 10.33 -1.34 7.53
C ARG A 196 11.07 -1.04 6.22
N ASN A 197 10.83 -1.86 5.19
CA ASN A 197 11.47 -1.68 3.88
C ASN A 197 11.09 -0.36 3.20
N MET A 198 9.83 0.04 3.34
CA MET A 198 9.34 1.30 2.80
C MET A 198 9.88 2.47 3.62
N GLN A 199 9.84 2.36 4.95
CA GLN A 199 10.39 3.38 5.85
C GLN A 199 11.89 3.60 5.61
N ALA A 200 12.69 2.54 5.47
CA ALA A 200 14.11 2.64 5.16
C ALA A 200 14.38 3.32 3.81
N PHE A 201 13.55 3.06 2.79
CA PHE A 201 13.70 3.69 1.48
C PHE A 201 13.44 5.20 1.50
N PHE A 202 12.44 5.63 2.25
CA PHE A 202 12.10 7.04 2.38
C PHE A 202 12.95 7.76 3.42
N SER A 203 13.43 7.08 4.46
CA SER A 203 14.14 7.68 5.59
C SER A 203 13.34 8.89 6.11
N HIS A 204 13.93 10.08 6.18
CA HIS A 204 13.27 11.35 6.56
C HIS A 204 12.11 11.77 5.64
N GLY A 205 11.97 11.15 4.46
CA GLY A 205 10.87 11.39 3.53
C GLY A 205 9.49 10.96 4.02
N VAL A 206 9.42 10.13 5.08
CA VAL A 206 8.14 9.73 5.69
C VAL A 206 7.44 10.94 6.31
N GLU A 207 8.10 11.65 7.24
CA GLU A 207 7.54 12.83 7.90
C GLU A 207 7.33 14.00 6.93
N GLY A 208 8.23 14.15 5.95
CA GLY A 208 8.15 15.21 4.95
C GLY A 208 7.08 14.97 3.90
N LEU A 209 7.28 14.01 3.01
CA LEU A 209 6.46 13.84 1.81
C LEU A 209 5.18 13.05 2.09
N ILE A 210 5.27 11.95 2.84
CA ILE A 210 4.12 11.06 3.05
C ILE A 210 3.09 11.73 3.96
N VAL A 211 3.51 12.15 5.16
CA VAL A 211 2.59 12.77 6.13
C VAL A 211 1.98 14.06 5.57
N SER A 212 2.77 14.95 4.96
CA SER A 212 2.22 16.20 4.43
C SER A 212 1.24 15.98 3.27
N SER A 213 1.48 14.98 2.41
CA SER A 213 0.56 14.63 1.32
C SER A 213 -0.72 14.00 1.87
N MET A 214 -0.61 13.13 2.87
CA MET A 214 -1.75 12.52 3.55
C MET A 214 -2.62 13.58 4.23
N CYS A 215 -2.02 14.52 4.96
CA CYS A 215 -2.74 15.64 5.58
C CYS A 215 -3.45 16.53 4.55
N ALA A 216 -2.77 16.87 3.44
CA ALA A 216 -3.38 17.66 2.38
C ALA A 216 -4.54 16.92 1.70
N ALA A 217 -4.44 15.60 1.51
CA ALA A 217 -5.52 14.77 0.99
C ALA A 217 -6.72 14.75 1.95
N ALA A 218 -6.47 14.52 3.25
CA ALA A 218 -7.51 14.53 4.27
C ALA A 218 -8.24 15.88 4.36
N GLN A 219 -7.49 17.00 4.35
CA GLN A 219 -8.05 18.35 4.33
C GLN A 219 -8.89 18.62 3.09
N ALA A 220 -8.45 18.16 1.92
CA ALA A 220 -9.20 18.33 0.67
C ALA A 220 -10.54 17.59 0.70
N VAL A 221 -10.57 16.37 1.25
CA VAL A 221 -11.79 15.57 1.37
C VAL A 221 -12.72 16.12 2.44
N ALA A 222 -12.18 16.59 3.58
CA ALA A 222 -12.95 17.16 4.67
C ALA A 222 -13.45 18.60 4.39
N SER A 223 -12.92 19.28 3.36
CA SER A 223 -13.22 20.69 3.11
C SER A 223 -14.69 20.89 2.70
N PRO A 224 -15.47 21.73 3.43
CA PRO A 224 -16.88 21.95 3.14
C PRO A 224 -17.13 22.64 1.79
N LYS A 225 -16.14 23.37 1.26
CA LYS A 225 -16.21 24.05 -0.05
C LYS A 225 -16.22 23.09 -1.23
N VAL A 226 -15.89 21.82 -0.99
CA VAL A 226 -15.69 20.78 -1.99
C VAL A 226 -16.77 19.69 -1.88
N ARG A 227 -17.97 20.03 -1.35
CA ARG A 227 -19.11 19.11 -1.43
C ARG A 227 -19.51 18.90 -2.89
N ILE A 228 -19.51 17.65 -3.31
CA ILE A 228 -19.80 17.22 -4.68
C ILE A 228 -21.27 17.46 -5.06
N TYR A 229 -22.14 17.59 -4.05
CA TYR A 229 -23.50 18.06 -4.21
C TYR A 229 -23.65 19.42 -3.53
N ARG A 230 -23.71 20.49 -4.32
CA ARG A 230 -24.50 21.66 -3.92
C ARG A 230 -25.97 21.20 -3.97
N THR A 231 -26.54 20.83 -2.83
CA THR A 231 -27.99 20.94 -2.69
C THR A 231 -28.29 22.43 -2.73
N ASN A 232 -28.77 22.92 -3.87
CA ASN A 232 -29.43 24.22 -3.95
C ASN A 232 -30.72 24.08 -3.14
N THR A 233 -30.68 24.56 -1.90
CA THR A 233 -31.84 25.06 -1.18
C THR A 233 -31.68 26.56 -1.09
#